data_AF-K0B934-F1
#
_entry.id   AF-K0B934-F1
#
_cell.length_a   1.000
_cell.length_b   1.000
_cell.length_c   1.000
_cell.angle_alpha   90.00
_cell.angle_beta   90.00
_cell.angle_gamma   90.00
#
_symmetry.space_group_name_H-M   'P 1'
#
loop_
_entity.id
_entity.type
_entity.pdbx_description
1 polymer ?
#
loop_
_entity_poly.entity_id
_entity_poly.type
_entity_poly.pdbx_seq_one_letter_code
_entity_poly.pdbx_strand_id
1 'polypeptide(L)'
;MKQNNNKLDRMDHIIHCIDKGLSESESLAYLKSHGYPMEKTKFYKLLKKLREHRINFIKYLLSDEFRNKEKNEMETLPVIKKEYWKNYDAESDPLKKFRILKQILNLVTQKTTVDDLIKYVRKEQKILQKFIKDQSHLNFHN
;
A
#
# COMPACT_ATOMS: atom_id res chain seq x y z
N MET A 1 -5.59 -27.89 4.44
CA MET A 1 -5.22 -27.09 3.25
C MET A 1 -4.64 -25.75 3.69
N LYS A 2 -3.40 -25.46 3.26
CA LYS A 2 -2.70 -24.16 3.18
C LYS A 2 -2.60 -23.27 4.44
N GLN A 3 -1.58 -23.58 5.24
CA GLN A 3 -0.82 -22.60 6.03
C GLN A 3 -0.18 -21.57 5.08
N ASN A 4 -0.68 -20.33 5.01
CA ASN A 4 0.07 -19.19 4.44
C ASN A 4 -0.45 -17.78 4.81
N ASN A 5 -1.36 -17.62 5.78
CA ASN A 5 -1.92 -16.31 6.18
C ASN A 5 -1.27 -15.65 7.41
N ASN A 6 -0.44 -16.36 8.16
CA ASN A 6 -0.09 -16.00 9.55
C ASN A 6 0.83 -14.76 9.74
N LYS A 7 1.35 -14.16 8.66
CA LYS A 7 2.27 -13.00 8.73
C LYS A 7 1.59 -11.66 8.47
N LEU A 8 0.52 -11.62 7.66
CA LEU A 8 -0.26 -10.41 7.44
C LEU A 8 -1.04 -10.07 8.72
N ASP A 9 -1.73 -11.07 9.26
CA ASP A 9 -2.54 -10.97 10.48
C ASP A 9 -1.73 -10.41 11.67
N ARG A 10 -0.48 -10.86 11.83
CA ARG A 10 0.41 -10.35 12.89
C ARG A 10 0.71 -8.86 12.77
N MET A 11 0.95 -8.35 11.56
CA MET A 11 1.24 -6.93 11.36
C MET A 11 0.00 -6.08 11.60
N ASP A 12 -1.17 -6.58 11.21
CA ASP A 12 -2.44 -5.89 11.43
C ASP A 12 -2.73 -5.74 12.93
N HIS A 13 -2.43 -6.75 13.76
CA HIS A 13 -2.54 -6.63 15.21
C HIS A 13 -1.54 -5.64 15.83
N ILE A 14 -0.32 -5.53 15.30
CA ILE A 14 0.67 -4.56 15.77
C ILE A 14 0.24 -3.13 15.40
N ILE A 15 -0.27 -2.94 14.19
CA ILE A 15 -0.84 -1.66 13.73
C ILE A 15 -2.04 -1.30 14.60
N HIS A 16 -2.92 -2.25 14.91
CA HIS A 16 -4.05 -2.06 15.81
C HIS A 16 -3.63 -1.53 17.18
N CYS A 17 -2.58 -2.11 17.79
CA CYS A 17 -2.05 -1.61 19.07
C CYS A 17 -1.58 -0.15 18.97
N ILE A 18 -0.97 0.23 17.86
CA ILE A 18 -0.48 1.60 17.61
C ILE A 18 -1.64 2.57 17.40
N ASP A 19 -2.62 2.21 16.58
CA ASP A 19 -3.80 3.03 16.28
C ASP A 19 -4.66 3.27 17.53
N LYS A 20 -4.75 2.27 18.41
CA LYS A 20 -5.44 2.37 19.70
C LYS A 20 -4.63 3.08 20.78
N GLY A 21 -3.36 3.42 20.51
CA GLY A 21 -2.49 4.08 21.49
C GLY A 21 -2.23 3.23 22.74
N LEU A 22 -2.25 1.91 22.61
CA LEU A 22 -2.05 1.01 23.75
C LEU A 22 -0.65 1.21 24.33
N SER A 23 -0.55 1.14 25.66
CA SER A 23 0.75 1.08 26.34
C SER A 23 1.51 -0.20 25.96
N GLU A 24 2.79 -0.26 26.28
CA GLU A 24 3.64 -1.41 25.96
C GLU A 24 3.10 -2.71 26.58
N SER A 25 2.72 -2.67 27.85
CA SER A 25 2.18 -3.84 28.57
C SER A 25 0.87 -4.32 27.96
N GLU A 26 -0.02 -3.39 27.61
CA GLU A 26 -1.30 -3.68 26.95
C GLU A 26 -1.08 -4.26 25.54
N SER A 27 -0.14 -3.68 24.79
CA SER A 27 0.20 -4.16 23.45
C SER A 27 0.75 -5.58 23.46
N LEU A 28 1.65 -5.89 24.39
CA LEU A 28 2.24 -7.23 24.54
C LEU A 28 1.21 -8.24 25.03
N ALA A 29 0.32 -7.85 25.95
CA ALA A 29 -0.79 -8.68 26.41
C ALA A 29 -1.79 -8.97 25.28
N TYR A 30 -2.15 -7.95 24.49
CA TYR A 30 -3.02 -8.08 23.32
C TYR A 30 -2.42 -9.01 22.27
N LEU A 31 -1.14 -8.83 21.93
CA LEU A 31 -0.47 -9.70 20.96
C LEU A 31 -0.40 -11.15 21.46
N LYS A 32 -0.18 -11.36 22.76
CA LYS A 32 -0.19 -12.69 23.36
C LYS A 32 -1.58 -13.35 23.31
N SER A 33 -2.66 -12.60 23.59
CA SER A 33 -4.03 -13.13 23.53
C SER A 33 -4.48 -13.48 22.11
N HIS A 34 -3.88 -12.88 21.10
CA HIS A 34 -4.13 -13.17 19.68
C HIS A 34 -3.15 -14.19 19.08
N GLY A 35 -2.39 -14.91 19.91
CA GLY A 35 -1.49 -15.98 19.45
C GLY A 35 -0.14 -15.50 18.89
N TYR A 36 0.23 -14.23 19.13
CA TYR A 36 1.48 -13.62 18.67
C TYR A 36 2.36 -13.17 19.85
N PRO A 37 2.82 -14.08 20.72
CA PRO A 37 3.71 -13.71 21.82
C PRO A 37 4.98 -13.05 21.26
N MET A 38 5.38 -11.94 21.89
CA MET A 38 6.49 -11.13 21.43
C MET A 38 7.29 -10.61 22.61
N GLU A 39 8.61 -10.58 22.46
CA GLU A 39 9.49 -9.92 23.39
C GLU A 39 9.42 -8.40 23.24
N LYS A 40 9.51 -7.70 24.37
CA LYS A 40 9.53 -6.23 24.46
C LYS A 40 10.55 -5.59 23.50
N THR A 41 11.77 -6.12 23.45
CA THR A 41 12.85 -5.64 22.57
C THR A 41 12.47 -5.73 21.10
N LYS A 42 11.83 -6.84 20.70
CA LYS A 42 11.35 -7.09 19.34
C LYS A 42 10.18 -6.18 18.98
N PHE A 43 9.27 -5.94 19.92
CA PHE A 43 8.16 -5.00 19.77
C PHE A 43 8.67 -3.58 19.50
N TYR A 44 9.64 -3.10 20.28
CA TYR A 44 10.23 -1.77 20.06
C TYR A 44 10.98 -1.64 18.73
N LYS A 45 11.72 -2.68 18.30
CA LYS A 45 12.37 -2.69 16.99
C LYS A 45 11.33 -2.55 15.85
N LEU A 46 10.19 -3.23 15.96
CA LEU A 46 9.10 -3.15 15.00
C LEU A 46 8.43 -1.77 15.02
N LEU A 47 8.15 -1.23 16.21
CA LEU A 47 7.62 0.12 16.39
C LEU A 47 8.51 1.19 15.77
N LYS A 48 9.83 1.11 15.99
CA LYS A 48 10.80 2.04 15.40
C LYS A 48 10.74 1.99 13.87
N LYS A 49 10.73 0.78 13.30
CA LYS A 49 10.59 0.60 11.85
C LYS A 49 9.28 1.12 11.30
N LEU A 50 8.15 0.89 11.97
CA LEU A 50 6.86 1.42 11.53
C LEU A 50 6.85 2.95 11.51
N ARG A 51 7.47 3.59 12.51
CA ARG A 51 7.65 5.04 12.55
C ARG A 51 8.55 5.53 11.42
N GLU A 52 9.68 4.86 11.17
CA GLU A 52 10.58 5.16 10.06
C GLU A 52 9.88 5.01 8.70
N HIS A 53 9.10 3.94 8.51
CA HIS A 53 8.28 3.74 7.31
C HIS A 53 7.25 4.84 7.14
N ARG A 54 6.55 5.24 8.21
CA ARG A 54 5.59 6.34 8.15
C ARG A 54 6.26 7.64 7.70
N ILE A 55 7.45 7.95 8.23
CA ILE A 55 8.21 9.13 7.84
C ILE A 55 8.65 9.04 6.37
N ASN A 56 9.17 7.90 5.92
CA ASN A 56 9.59 7.72 4.53
C ASN A 56 8.42 7.81 3.56
N PHE A 57 7.27 7.26 3.94
CA PHE A 57 6.04 7.36 3.17
C PHE A 57 5.55 8.82 3.08
N ILE A 58 5.57 9.57 4.18
CA ILE A 58 5.27 11.01 4.17
C ILE A 58 6.26 11.76 3.27
N LYS A 59 7.57 11.45 3.32
CA LYS A 59 8.57 12.06 2.43
C LYS A 59 8.29 11.76 0.96
N TYR A 60 7.86 10.54 0.64
CA TYR A 60 7.45 10.17 -0.72
C TYR A 60 6.23 10.97 -1.18
N LEU A 61 5.18 11.09 -0.35
CA LEU A 61 4.01 11.92 -0.66
C LEU A 61 4.35 13.40 -0.83
N LEU A 62 5.34 13.88 -0.08
CA LEU A 62 5.82 15.25 -0.17
C LEU A 62 6.82 15.47 -1.31
N SER A 63 7.30 14.41 -1.97
CA SER A 63 8.29 14.51 -3.05
C SER A 63 7.70 15.21 -4.27
N ASP A 64 8.55 15.97 -4.96
CA ASP A 64 8.18 16.63 -6.21
C ASP A 64 7.79 15.62 -7.29
N GLU A 65 8.37 14.42 -7.27
CA GLU A 65 8.02 13.35 -8.20
C GLU A 65 6.56 12.90 -8.04
N PHE A 66 6.11 12.67 -6.80
CA PHE A 66 4.71 12.32 -6.52
C PHE A 66 3.76 13.49 -6.83
N ARG A 67 4.13 14.71 -6.42
CA ARG A 67 3.31 15.91 -6.66
C ARG A 67 3.19 16.26 -8.15
N ASN A 68 4.27 16.15 -8.91
CA ASN A 68 4.27 16.41 -10.35
C ASN A 68 3.49 15.33 -11.09
N LYS A 69 3.56 14.08 -10.65
CA LYS A 69 2.72 13.01 -11.21
C LYS A 69 1.24 13.28 -10.98
N GLU A 70 0.84 13.55 -9.73
CA GLU A 70 -0.53 13.90 -9.39
C GLU A 70 -1.02 15.14 -10.16
N LYS A 71 -0.19 16.18 -10.23
CA LYS A 71 -0.49 17.41 -10.97
C LYS A 71 -0.66 17.13 -12.47
N ASN A 72 0.24 16.37 -13.06
CA ASN A 72 0.16 16.00 -14.47
C ASN A 72 -1.09 15.15 -14.74
N GLU A 73 -1.44 14.20 -13.88
CA GLU A 73 -2.67 13.42 -14.00
C GLU A 73 -3.91 14.32 -13.87
N MET A 74 -3.95 15.24 -12.90
CA MET A 74 -5.04 16.20 -12.73
C MET A 74 -5.21 17.15 -13.92
N GLU A 75 -4.12 17.62 -14.54
CA GLU A 75 -4.17 18.58 -15.65
C GLU A 75 -4.42 17.89 -17.00
N THR A 76 -3.85 16.70 -17.23
CA THR A 76 -3.91 16.02 -18.54
C THR A 76 -5.15 15.15 -18.72
N LEU A 77 -5.63 14.46 -17.69
CA LEU A 77 -6.78 13.55 -17.80
C LEU A 77 -8.07 14.27 -18.25
N PRO A 78 -8.42 15.47 -17.75
CA PRO A 78 -9.59 16.21 -18.25
C PRO A 78 -9.48 16.59 -19.72
N VAL A 79 -8.28 17.00 -20.16
CA VAL A 79 -8.01 17.39 -21.56
C VAL A 79 -8.13 16.18 -22.48
N ILE A 80 -7.49 15.07 -22.12
CA ILE A 80 -7.56 13.80 -22.86
C ILE A 80 -9.00 13.30 -22.93
N LYS A 81 -9.74 13.31 -21.81
CA LYS A 81 -11.14 12.91 -21.76
C LYS A 81 -12.03 13.78 -22.65
N LYS A 82 -11.81 15.10 -22.65
CA LYS A 82 -12.53 16.04 -23.53
C LYS A 82 -12.27 15.73 -25.00
N GLU A 83 -11.04 15.39 -25.37
CA GLU A 83 -10.69 15.04 -26.75
C GLU A 83 -11.32 13.71 -27.20
N TYR A 84 -11.33 12.69 -26.33
CA TYR A 84 -12.01 11.43 -26.62
C TYR A 84 -13.53 11.60 -26.79
N TRP A 85 -14.17 12.48 -26.02
CA TRP A 85 -15.59 12.80 -26.22
C TRP A 85 -15.85 13.50 -27.55
N LYS A 86 -15.02 14.48 -27.96
CA LYS A 86 -15.13 15.07 -29.30
C LYS A 86 -15.00 14.02 -30.40
N ASN A 87 -14.05 13.11 -30.26
CA ASN A 87 -13.85 12.02 -31.24
C ASN A 87 -15.04 11.06 -31.26
N TYR A 88 -15.68 10.80 -30.11
CA TYR A 88 -16.90 10.00 -30.03
C TYR A 88 -18.07 10.68 -30.76
N ASP A 89 -18.22 11.99 -30.58
CA ASP A 89 -19.31 12.78 -31.18
C ASP A 89 -19.13 12.92 -32.70
N ALA A 90 -17.89 13.04 -33.17
CA ALA A 90 -17.54 13.16 -34.59
C ALA A 90 -17.54 11.81 -35.34
N GLU A 91 -17.42 10.68 -34.65
CA GLU A 91 -17.40 9.36 -35.27
C GLU A 91 -18.83 8.92 -35.67
N SER A 92 -18.96 8.17 -36.75
CA SER A 92 -20.24 7.63 -37.23
C SER A 92 -20.29 6.11 -37.16
N ASP A 93 -19.14 5.44 -37.19
CA ASP A 93 -19.01 3.98 -37.10
C ASP A 93 -19.29 3.48 -35.67
N PRO A 94 -20.31 2.63 -35.45
CA PRO A 94 -20.66 2.09 -34.14
C PRO A 94 -19.53 1.30 -33.46
N LEU A 95 -18.70 0.57 -34.22
CA LEU A 95 -17.59 -0.21 -33.67
C LEU A 95 -16.48 0.71 -33.16
N LYS A 96 -16.20 1.81 -33.86
CA LYS A 96 -15.22 2.81 -33.43
C LYS A 96 -15.74 3.61 -32.24
N LYS A 97 -17.02 3.97 -32.21
CA LYS A 97 -17.66 4.57 -31.03
C LYS A 97 -17.52 3.71 -29.78
N PHE A 98 -17.77 2.41 -29.90
CA PHE A 98 -17.58 1.48 -28.78
C PHE A 98 -16.12 1.43 -28.29
N ARG A 99 -15.15 1.42 -29.21
CA ARG A 99 -13.73 1.46 -28.85
C ARG A 99 -13.36 2.75 -28.12
N ILE A 100 -13.88 3.89 -28.57
CA ILE A 100 -13.67 5.19 -27.92
C ILE A 100 -14.28 5.20 -26.52
N LEU A 101 -15.50 4.69 -26.34
CA LEU A 101 -16.13 4.55 -25.02
C LEU A 101 -15.31 3.68 -24.07
N LYS A 102 -14.74 2.58 -24.58
CA LYS A 102 -13.84 1.73 -23.79
C LYS A 102 -12.57 2.48 -23.34
N GLN A 103 -12.01 3.34 -24.19
CA GLN A 103 -10.87 4.19 -23.82
C GLN A 103 -11.25 5.22 -22.75
N ILE A 104 -12.41 5.88 -22.90
CA ILE A 104 -12.94 6.81 -21.90
C ILE A 104 -13.14 6.11 -20.55
N LEU A 105 -13.71 4.90 -20.55
CA LEU A 105 -13.90 4.11 -19.34
C LEU A 105 -12.56 3.77 -18.67
N ASN A 106 -11.57 3.35 -19.44
CA ASN A 106 -10.23 3.03 -18.94
C ASN A 106 -9.52 4.24 -18.32
N LEU A 107 -9.75 5.46 -18.83
CA LEU A 107 -9.21 6.69 -18.25
C LEU A 107 -9.86 7.03 -16.90
N VAL A 108 -11.15 6.68 -16.72
CA VAL A 108 -11.89 6.90 -15.45
C VAL A 108 -11.53 5.86 -14.39
N THR A 109 -11.11 4.66 -14.79
CA THR A 109 -10.65 3.60 -13.87
C THR A 109 -9.16 3.66 -13.50
N GLN A 110 -8.38 4.61 -14.03
CA GLN A 110 -7.03 4.89 -13.53
C GLN A 110 -7.13 5.49 -12.12
N LYS A 111 -7.26 4.62 -11.12
CA LYS A 111 -6.99 4.87 -9.70
C LYS A 111 -5.47 4.89 -9.46
N THR A 112 -4.71 5.50 -10.36
CA THR A 112 -3.24 5.45 -10.44
C THR A 112 -2.58 5.79 -9.11
N THR A 113 -3.08 6.81 -8.41
CA THR A 113 -2.58 7.18 -7.08
C THR A 113 -2.73 6.06 -6.06
N VAL A 114 -3.92 5.45 -5.97
CA VAL A 114 -4.24 4.40 -4.98
C VAL A 114 -3.54 3.09 -5.34
N ASP A 115 -3.50 2.72 -6.62
CA ASP A 115 -2.85 1.49 -7.08
C ASP A 115 -1.33 1.56 -6.96
N ASP A 116 -0.71 2.71 -7.21
CA ASP A 116 0.72 2.92 -6.98
C ASP A 116 1.08 3.00 -5.50
N LEU A 117 0.21 3.60 -4.68
CA LEU A 117 0.29 3.52 -3.22
C LEU A 117 0.24 2.06 -2.74
N ILE A 118 -0.73 1.28 -3.22
CA ILE A 118 -0.87 -0.14 -2.90
C ILE A 118 0.36 -0.91 -3.37
N LYS A 119 0.90 -0.60 -4.55
CA LYS A 119 2.10 -1.24 -5.10
C LYS A 119 3.36 -0.88 -4.29
N TYR A 120 3.51 0.37 -3.86
CA TYR A 120 4.58 0.82 -2.97
C TYR A 120 4.50 0.13 -1.62
N VAL A 121 3.33 0.14 -0.97
CA VAL A 121 3.10 -0.55 0.31
C VAL A 121 3.39 -2.04 0.20
N ARG A 122 2.94 -2.72 -0.88
CA ARG A 122 3.24 -4.13 -1.12
C ARG A 122 4.72 -4.42 -1.34
N LYS A 123 5.45 -3.52 -2.02
CA LYS A 123 6.90 -3.63 -2.22
C LYS A 123 7.65 -3.53 -0.88
N GLU A 124 7.29 -2.55 -0.06
CA GLU A 124 7.87 -2.35 1.26
C GLU A 124 7.53 -3.51 2.23
N GLN A 125 6.29 -4.01 2.18
CA GLN A 125 5.89 -5.21 2.94
C GLN A 125 6.75 -6.44 2.59
N LYS A 126 7.08 -6.66 1.31
CA LYS A 126 7.96 -7.76 0.88
C LYS A 126 9.38 -7.62 1.43
N ILE A 127 9.91 -6.39 1.45
CA ILE A 127 11.24 -6.10 2.03
C ILE A 127 11.24 -6.42 3.53
N LEU A 128 10.20 -5.98 4.25
CA LEU A 128 10.05 -6.28 5.67
C LEU A 128 9.95 -7.78 5.95
N GLN A 129 9.17 -8.51 5.14
CA GLN A 129 9.01 -9.95 5.25
C GLN A 129 10.29 -10.74 4.98
N LYS A 130 11.10 -10.30 3.99
CA LYS A 130 12.40 -10.88 3.68
C LYS A 130 13.37 -10.74 4.86
N PHE A 131 13.45 -9.54 5.43
CA PHE A 131 14.28 -9.29 6.61
C PHE A 131 13.88 -10.15 7.83
N ILE A 132 12.57 -10.33 8.07
CA ILE A 132 12.06 -11.19 9.14
C ILE A 132 12.47 -12.66 8.91
N LYS A 133 12.50 -13.10 7.64
CA LYS A 133 12.91 -14.46 7.26
C LYS A 133 14.40 -14.67 7.50
N ASP A 134 15.23 -13.70 7.10
CA ASP A 134 16.69 -13.76 7.27
C ASP A 134 17.09 -13.79 8.76
N GLN A 135 16.30 -13.15 9.63
CA GLN A 135 16.50 -13.18 11.09
C GLN A 135 15.96 -14.45 11.76
N SER A 136 15.08 -15.22 11.11
CA SER A 136 14.54 -16.48 11.65
C SER A 136 15.46 -17.69 11.44
N HIS A 137 16.48 -17.57 10.58
CA HIS A 137 17.50 -18.60 10.38
C HIS A 137 18.66 -18.54 11.39
N LEU A 138 18.68 -17.55 12.29
CA LEU A 138 19.75 -17.37 13.29
C LEU A 138 19.42 -17.96 14.68
N ASN A 139 18.24 -18.54 14.89
CA ASN A 139 17.85 -19.12 16.17
C ASN A 139 17.42 -20.59 16.02
N PHE A 140 18.38 -21.47 15.76
CA PHE A 140 18.31 -22.87 16.18
C PHE A 140 19.74 -23.29 16.45
N HIS A 141 20.25 -23.05 17.66
CA HIS A 141 21.27 -23.83 18.36
C HIS A 141 21.30 -23.29 19.80
N ASN A 142 20.53 -23.95 20.66
CA ASN A 142 20.78 -24.12 22.09
C ASN A 142 20.31 -25.54 22.41
#